data_AF-A0A2T7T105-F1
#
_entry.id   AF-A0A2T7T105-F1
#
_cell.length_a   1.000
_cell.length_b   1.000
_cell.length_c   1.000
_cell.angle_alpha   90.00
_cell.angle_beta   90.00
_cell.angle_gamma   90.00
#
_symmetry.space_group_name_H-M   'P 1'
#
loop_
_entity.id
_entity.type
_entity.pdbx_description
1 polymer ?
#
loop_
_entity_poly.entity_id
_entity_poly.type
_entity_poly.pdbx_seq_one_letter_code
_entity_poly.pdbx_strand_id
1 'polypeptide(L)'
;MFSSQAFLTRSFSVLVVAFFLVACGGSGSGPDATTVPGAQTPPADGAVVLKTPVLSFNDTGLDVTDGVTSNGRWGVESAGIDWEFSLDQGSSWTRGSGASFAVTGDGAKVIWVRARDDAGNKSEIVRVNCVLDTTPPAALGVAGQTEGFTNSLRLSGIEPGARWEYSLDEQRSWAPGQCSALGILGNNLSRIWLRQLDLAGNASGAQAFDLKSPTLVAHEASGNPLQPSVLTTGLQTYLIHGVVVRGDADYVTWNIPKGQKVLSVKLVQYVSEDAIAFYALQRNKVFDAGIDVSRMLVYGHMGPSDLGRNVLANVPKSQLGEGAMTLWFQQTGPLPTQYAIEVVLAPAD
;
A
#
# COMPACT_ATOMS: atom_id res chain seq x y z
N MET A 1 -42.02 20.52 -9.43
CA MET A 1 -41.51 19.20 -9.86
C MET A 1 -40.20 18.96 -9.14
N PHE A 2 -40.25 18.33 -7.98
CA PHE A 2 -39.04 17.88 -7.27
C PHE A 2 -38.82 16.41 -7.64
N SER A 3 -37.71 16.12 -8.31
CA SER A 3 -37.30 14.75 -8.61
C SER A 3 -36.41 14.26 -7.46
N SER A 4 -36.91 13.31 -6.69
CA SER A 4 -36.16 12.61 -5.65
C SER A 4 -35.18 11.63 -6.30
N GLN A 5 -33.89 11.92 -6.24
CA GLN A 5 -32.84 10.92 -6.49
C GLN A 5 -32.79 10.01 -5.26
N ALA A 6 -33.19 8.75 -5.46
CA ALA A 6 -33.11 7.72 -4.43
C ALA A 6 -31.64 7.37 -4.18
N PHE A 7 -31.09 7.78 -3.04
CA PHE A 7 -29.88 7.19 -2.49
C PHE A 7 -30.21 5.73 -2.10
N LEU A 8 -29.83 4.77 -2.94
CA LEU A 8 -29.74 3.37 -2.51
C LEU A 8 -28.59 3.27 -1.50
N THR A 9 -28.94 3.39 -0.22
CA THR A 9 -28.06 2.99 0.87
C THR A 9 -27.91 1.47 0.78
N ARG A 10 -26.79 0.98 0.23
CA ARG A 10 -26.47 -0.45 0.30
C ARG A 10 -26.35 -0.82 1.77
N SER A 11 -27.21 -1.72 2.23
CA SER A 11 -27.09 -2.33 3.55
C SER A 11 -25.76 -3.07 3.59
N PHE A 12 -24.80 -2.48 4.29
CA PHE A 12 -23.57 -3.13 4.67
C PHE A 12 -23.92 -4.23 5.67
N SER A 13 -24.10 -5.46 5.18
CA SER A 13 -23.91 -6.63 6.02
C SER A 13 -22.41 -6.75 6.27
N VAL A 14 -21.92 -5.93 7.20
CA VAL A 14 -20.60 -6.12 7.79
C VAL A 14 -20.68 -7.42 8.57
N LEU A 15 -20.23 -8.51 7.95
CA LEU A 15 -19.85 -9.68 8.73
C LEU A 15 -18.51 -9.32 9.36
N VAL A 16 -18.54 -8.61 10.49
CA VAL A 16 -17.41 -8.56 11.42
C VAL A 16 -17.25 -9.99 11.92
N VAL A 17 -16.52 -10.82 11.17
CA VAL A 17 -16.02 -12.05 11.76
C VAL A 17 -14.74 -11.69 12.46
N ALA A 18 -14.85 -11.49 13.77
CA ALA A 18 -13.71 -11.53 14.65
C ALA A 18 -13.14 -12.96 14.60
N PHE A 19 -12.24 -13.23 13.67
CA PHE A 19 -11.43 -14.43 13.72
C PHE A 19 -10.12 -14.10 14.44
N PHE A 20 -9.95 -14.67 15.63
CA PHE A 20 -8.65 -14.88 16.23
C PHE A 20 -7.87 -15.85 15.33
N LEU A 21 -7.10 -15.32 14.39
CA LEU A 21 -6.02 -16.08 13.76
C LEU A 21 -4.80 -15.95 14.67
N VAL A 22 -4.41 -17.08 15.24
CA VAL A 22 -3.18 -17.21 16.04
C VAL A 22 -2.00 -16.95 15.11
N ALA A 23 -1.22 -15.92 15.44
CA ALA A 23 0.08 -15.66 14.84
C ALA A 23 1.05 -16.79 15.21
N CYS A 24 1.67 -17.41 14.19
CA CYS A 24 3.01 -17.97 14.29
C CYS A 24 3.84 -17.34 13.18
N GLY A 25 4.89 -16.62 13.58
CA GLY A 25 5.74 -15.86 12.68
C GLY A 25 6.77 -16.70 11.94
N GLY A 26 7.44 -16.04 10.99
CA GLY A 26 8.74 -16.46 10.46
C GLY A 26 8.70 -16.89 9.01
N SER A 27 9.24 -16.01 8.15
CA SER A 27 9.81 -16.28 6.82
C SER A 27 10.08 -17.74 6.48
N GLY A 28 9.32 -18.30 5.54
CA GLY A 28 9.54 -19.65 5.02
C GLY A 28 8.41 -20.06 4.08
N SER A 29 8.75 -20.82 3.05
CA SER A 29 7.87 -21.32 2.00
C SER A 29 6.64 -22.06 2.55
N GLY A 30 5.44 -21.57 2.24
CA GLY A 30 4.15 -22.30 2.31
C GLY A 30 3.49 -22.41 3.70
N PRO A 31 2.15 -22.40 3.79
CA PRO A 31 1.47 -22.87 4.99
C PRO A 31 1.47 -24.40 4.98
N ASP A 32 2.06 -25.00 6.00
CA ASP A 32 1.90 -26.42 6.31
C ASP A 32 0.41 -26.72 6.52
N ALA A 33 -0.12 -27.63 5.70
CA ALA A 33 -1.44 -28.21 5.88
C ALA A 33 -1.46 -28.99 7.20
N THR A 34 -2.13 -28.48 8.23
CA THR A 34 -2.34 -29.24 9.47
C THR A 34 -3.27 -30.42 9.19
N THR A 35 -2.74 -31.64 9.31
CA THR A 35 -3.46 -32.91 9.28
C THR A 35 -4.18 -33.13 10.62
N VAL A 36 -5.44 -32.70 10.73
CA VAL A 36 -6.32 -33.15 11.82
C VAL A 36 -6.98 -34.46 11.37
N PRO A 37 -6.80 -35.60 12.07
CA PRO A 37 -7.47 -36.85 11.72
C PRO A 37 -8.96 -36.71 12.03
N GLY A 38 -9.79 -36.62 10.99
CA GLY A 38 -11.22 -36.87 11.11
C GLY A 38 -11.44 -38.37 11.19
N ALA A 39 -12.27 -38.84 12.13
CA ALA A 39 -12.57 -40.25 12.31
C ALA A 39 -13.12 -40.88 11.01
N GLN A 40 -12.28 -41.65 10.33
CA GLN A 40 -12.68 -42.55 9.25
C GLN A 40 -12.65 -43.99 9.76
N THR A 41 -13.63 -44.78 9.34
CA THR A 41 -13.63 -46.25 9.46
C THR A 41 -12.33 -46.82 8.90
N PRO A 42 -11.70 -47.82 9.56
CA PRO A 42 -10.45 -48.41 9.09
C PRO A 42 -10.57 -48.95 7.66
N PRO A 43 -9.52 -48.84 6.81
CA PRO A 43 -9.52 -49.43 5.48
C PRO A 43 -9.65 -50.95 5.57
N ALA A 44 -10.37 -51.55 4.63
CA ALA A 44 -10.39 -53.00 4.45
C ALA A 44 -8.98 -53.51 4.09
N ASP A 45 -8.65 -54.71 4.55
CA ASP A 45 -7.35 -55.35 4.34
C ASP A 45 -7.02 -55.43 2.83
N GLY A 46 -5.91 -54.82 2.41
CA GLY A 46 -5.50 -54.69 1.00
C GLY A 46 -5.68 -53.32 0.32
N ALA A 47 -6.14 -52.27 1.03
CA ALA A 47 -6.29 -50.92 0.46
C ALA A 47 -4.93 -50.23 0.17
N VAL A 48 -4.75 -49.72 -1.05
CA VAL A 48 -3.56 -48.94 -1.44
C VAL A 48 -3.63 -47.55 -0.81
N VAL A 49 -2.60 -47.15 -0.05
CA VAL A 49 -2.48 -45.80 0.50
C VAL A 49 -1.87 -44.88 -0.55
N LEU A 50 -2.68 -43.94 -1.06
CA LEU A 50 -2.25 -42.97 -2.06
C LEU A 50 -1.58 -41.75 -1.39
N LYS A 51 -0.56 -41.18 -2.04
CA LYS A 51 0.05 -39.92 -1.61
C LYS A 51 -0.98 -38.78 -1.73
N THR A 52 -1.00 -37.86 -0.75
CA THR A 52 -1.85 -36.66 -0.82
C THR A 52 -1.36 -35.71 -1.91
N PRO A 53 -2.27 -35.05 -2.64
CA PRO A 53 -1.90 -33.93 -3.51
C PRO A 53 -1.25 -32.79 -2.70
N VAL A 54 -0.48 -31.94 -3.36
CA VAL A 54 -0.05 -30.65 -2.82
C VAL A 54 -0.93 -29.55 -3.41
N LEU A 55 -1.50 -28.73 -2.54
CA LEU A 55 -2.33 -27.59 -2.92
C LEU A 55 -1.52 -26.31 -2.76
N SER A 56 -1.47 -25.49 -3.80
CA SER A 56 -0.75 -24.21 -3.80
C SER A 56 -1.66 -23.07 -4.27
N PHE A 57 -1.39 -21.88 -3.76
CA PHE A 57 -2.19 -20.70 -4.01
C PHE A 57 -1.34 -19.44 -3.82
N ASN A 58 -1.67 -18.40 -4.58
CA ASN A 58 -1.00 -17.12 -4.50
C ASN A 58 -1.97 -16.08 -3.95
N ASP A 59 -1.73 -15.68 -2.71
CA ASP A 59 -2.46 -14.60 -2.08
C ASP A 59 -2.16 -13.27 -2.77
N THR A 60 -3.20 -12.48 -2.97
CA THR A 60 -3.17 -11.19 -3.67
C THR A 60 -3.38 -10.02 -2.72
N GLY A 61 -3.74 -10.32 -1.47
CA GLY A 61 -4.15 -9.37 -0.48
C GLY A 61 -3.04 -8.50 0.08
N LEU A 62 -3.45 -7.63 0.99
CA LEU A 62 -2.57 -6.74 1.75
C LEU A 62 -1.65 -7.49 2.71
N ASP A 63 -2.14 -8.60 3.25
CA ASP A 63 -1.41 -9.52 4.11
C ASP A 63 -1.48 -10.92 3.47
N VAL A 64 -0.33 -11.44 3.03
CA VAL A 64 -0.28 -12.74 2.36
C VAL A 64 -0.49 -13.94 3.30
N THR A 65 -0.79 -13.69 4.58
CA THR A 65 -0.98 -14.71 5.62
C THR A 65 -2.40 -14.77 6.18
N ASP A 66 -3.28 -13.85 5.81
CA ASP A 66 -4.65 -13.78 6.33
C ASP A 66 -5.65 -14.67 5.55
N GLY A 67 -5.27 -15.14 4.36
CA GLY A 67 -6.08 -15.98 3.51
C GLY A 67 -7.23 -15.24 2.82
N VAL A 68 -7.12 -13.93 2.60
CA VAL A 68 -8.10 -13.08 1.92
C VAL A 68 -7.57 -12.67 0.54
N THR A 69 -8.27 -13.09 -0.52
CA THR A 69 -7.73 -12.99 -1.88
C THR A 69 -8.75 -12.72 -2.96
N SER A 70 -8.30 -12.11 -4.06
CA SER A 70 -9.03 -11.97 -5.32
C SER A 70 -8.70 -13.07 -6.34
N ASN A 71 -7.74 -13.94 -6.04
CA ASN A 71 -7.34 -15.02 -6.94
C ASN A 71 -8.08 -16.32 -6.63
N GLY A 72 -9.06 -16.66 -7.47
CA GLY A 72 -9.80 -17.93 -7.37
C GLY A 72 -9.05 -19.17 -7.85
N ARG A 73 -7.77 -19.09 -8.23
CA ARG A 73 -7.04 -20.20 -8.86
C ARG A 73 -6.16 -20.97 -7.88
N TRP A 74 -6.40 -22.27 -7.79
CA TRP A 74 -5.67 -23.20 -6.91
C TRP A 74 -4.85 -24.18 -7.74
N GLY A 75 -3.54 -24.22 -7.49
CA GLY A 75 -2.62 -25.18 -8.10
C GLY A 75 -2.68 -26.52 -7.37
N VAL A 76 -2.65 -27.61 -8.14
CA VAL A 76 -2.67 -28.98 -7.61
C VAL A 76 -1.54 -29.77 -8.22
N GLU A 77 -0.65 -30.28 -7.38
CA GLU A 77 0.35 -31.27 -7.76
C GLU A 77 -0.06 -32.62 -7.19
N SER A 78 -0.41 -33.55 -8.07
CA SER A 78 -0.72 -34.93 -7.71
C SER A 78 0.19 -35.83 -8.53
N ALA A 79 0.99 -36.67 -7.86
CA ALA A 79 2.16 -37.37 -8.41
C ALA A 79 1.80 -38.43 -9.49
N GLY A 80 1.30 -37.99 -10.65
CA GLY A 80 0.84 -38.85 -11.74
C GLY A 80 -0.48 -39.58 -11.47
N ILE A 81 -1.19 -39.22 -10.40
CA ILE A 81 -2.47 -39.82 -10.01
C ILE A 81 -3.57 -38.77 -10.19
N ASP A 82 -4.73 -39.19 -10.69
CA ASP A 82 -5.92 -38.36 -10.77
C ASP A 82 -6.29 -37.78 -9.40
N TRP A 83 -6.94 -36.63 -9.42
CA TRP A 83 -7.36 -35.93 -8.22
C TRP A 83 -8.78 -35.41 -8.37
N GLU A 84 -9.43 -35.21 -7.24
CA GLU A 84 -10.76 -34.63 -7.15
C GLU A 84 -10.80 -33.62 -6.01
N PHE A 85 -11.69 -32.64 -6.16
CA PHE A 85 -11.87 -31.57 -5.17
C PHE A 85 -13.33 -31.45 -4.76
N SER A 86 -13.54 -30.88 -3.59
CA SER A 86 -14.86 -30.58 -3.02
C SER A 86 -14.85 -29.16 -2.46
N LEU A 87 -15.97 -28.46 -2.66
CA LEU A 87 -16.23 -27.10 -2.17
C LEU A 87 -17.36 -27.05 -1.14
N ASP A 88 -17.86 -28.22 -0.74
CA ASP A 88 -19.03 -28.43 0.12
C ASP A 88 -18.74 -29.44 1.24
N GLN A 89 -17.50 -29.43 1.73
CA GLN A 89 -17.02 -30.26 2.83
C GLN A 89 -17.24 -31.76 2.58
N GLY A 90 -16.96 -32.19 1.35
CA GLY A 90 -16.97 -33.59 0.95
C GLY A 90 -18.34 -34.15 0.58
N SER A 91 -19.39 -33.31 0.54
CA SER A 91 -20.75 -33.73 0.14
C SER A 91 -20.80 -34.12 -1.34
N SER A 92 -20.08 -33.39 -2.19
CA SER A 92 -19.86 -33.71 -3.60
C SER A 92 -18.39 -33.56 -3.98
N TRP A 93 -17.96 -34.33 -4.99
CA TRP A 93 -16.58 -34.34 -5.49
C TRP A 93 -16.58 -34.15 -7.00
N THR A 94 -15.74 -33.23 -7.47
CA THR A 94 -15.54 -32.94 -8.89
C THR A 94 -14.16 -33.42 -9.28
N ARG A 95 -14.06 -34.18 -10.38
CA ARG A 95 -12.75 -34.59 -10.93
C ARG A 95 -11.98 -33.36 -11.41
N GLY A 96 -10.75 -33.25 -10.95
CA GLY A 96 -9.81 -32.26 -11.45
C GLY A 96 -9.27 -32.64 -12.83
N SER A 97 -8.71 -31.67 -13.51
CA SER A 97 -8.00 -31.86 -14.77
C SER A 97 -6.77 -30.98 -14.82
N GLY A 98 -5.63 -31.52 -15.22
CA GLY A 98 -4.36 -30.77 -15.26
C GLY A 98 -3.85 -30.41 -13.85
N ALA A 99 -3.18 -29.26 -13.74
CA ALA A 99 -2.45 -28.86 -12.54
C ALA A 99 -3.18 -27.81 -11.66
N SER A 100 -4.49 -27.62 -11.84
CA SER A 100 -5.24 -26.57 -11.11
C SER A 100 -6.75 -26.62 -11.31
N PHE A 101 -7.50 -25.94 -10.45
CA PHE A 101 -8.92 -25.62 -10.62
C PHE A 101 -9.22 -24.17 -10.23
N ALA A 102 -10.43 -23.71 -10.58
CA ALA A 102 -10.93 -22.39 -10.22
C ALA A 102 -12.08 -22.51 -9.20
N VAL A 103 -12.07 -21.62 -8.23
CA VAL A 103 -13.12 -21.39 -7.25
C VAL A 103 -13.73 -20.02 -7.56
N THR A 104 -15.06 -19.93 -7.57
CA THR A 104 -15.80 -18.72 -7.92
C THR A 104 -16.80 -18.34 -6.85
N GLY A 105 -17.29 -17.09 -6.95
CA GLY A 105 -18.22 -16.47 -6.01
C GLY A 105 -17.51 -15.95 -4.77
N ASP A 106 -17.83 -14.74 -4.33
CA ASP A 106 -17.17 -14.13 -3.17
C ASP A 106 -17.59 -14.80 -1.84
N GLY A 107 -16.85 -14.52 -0.77
CA GLY A 107 -17.07 -15.02 0.59
C GLY A 107 -16.15 -16.17 1.00
N ALA A 108 -16.43 -16.76 2.16
CA ALA A 108 -15.65 -17.87 2.71
C ALA A 108 -15.67 -19.10 1.79
N LYS A 109 -14.53 -19.78 1.69
CA LYS A 109 -14.32 -21.00 0.92
C LYS A 109 -13.69 -22.06 1.80
N VAL A 110 -14.18 -23.28 1.63
CA VAL A 110 -13.63 -24.49 2.24
C VAL A 110 -13.29 -25.44 1.10
N ILE A 111 -12.01 -25.66 0.88
CA ILE A 111 -11.48 -26.36 -0.29
C ILE A 111 -10.84 -27.65 0.18
N TRP A 112 -11.37 -28.77 -0.30
CA TRP A 112 -10.87 -30.10 0.01
C TRP A 112 -10.35 -30.75 -1.27
N VAL A 113 -9.16 -31.35 -1.23
CA VAL A 113 -8.55 -32.02 -2.37
C VAL A 113 -8.01 -33.39 -1.95
N ARG A 114 -8.21 -34.41 -2.78
CA ARG A 114 -7.64 -35.75 -2.59
C ARG A 114 -7.26 -36.39 -3.92
N ALA A 115 -6.31 -37.32 -3.86
CA ALA A 115 -5.96 -38.18 -4.99
C ALA A 115 -6.95 -39.35 -5.07
N ARG A 116 -7.18 -39.84 -6.28
CA ARG A 116 -8.03 -41.00 -6.55
C ARG A 116 -7.41 -41.80 -7.71
N ASP A 117 -7.23 -43.10 -7.54
CA ASP A 117 -6.76 -43.97 -8.63
C ASP A 117 -7.93 -44.57 -9.44
N ASP A 118 -7.61 -45.32 -10.50
CA ASP A 118 -8.61 -45.98 -11.35
C ASP A 118 -9.41 -47.07 -10.61
N ALA A 119 -8.79 -47.73 -9.62
CA ALA A 119 -9.44 -48.72 -8.76
C ALA A 119 -10.40 -48.09 -7.74
N GLY A 120 -10.35 -46.76 -7.57
CA GLY A 120 -11.20 -46.00 -6.66
C GLY A 120 -10.64 -45.84 -5.24
N ASN A 121 -9.38 -46.22 -5.01
CA ASN A 121 -8.67 -45.88 -3.78
C ASN A 121 -8.49 -44.35 -3.70
N LYS A 122 -8.45 -43.82 -2.48
CA LYS A 122 -8.37 -42.37 -2.21
C LYS A 122 -7.27 -42.09 -1.19
N SER A 123 -6.60 -40.95 -1.32
CA SER A 123 -5.70 -40.45 -0.28
C SER A 123 -6.47 -39.73 0.83
N GLU A 124 -5.74 -39.35 1.88
CA GLU A 124 -6.20 -38.37 2.87
C GLU A 124 -6.57 -37.03 2.23
N ILE A 125 -7.48 -36.30 2.86
CA ILE A 125 -8.00 -35.02 2.35
C ILE A 125 -7.09 -33.87 2.80
N VAL A 126 -6.58 -33.12 1.83
CA VAL A 126 -5.94 -31.81 2.06
C VAL A 126 -7.02 -30.74 2.15
N ARG A 127 -6.93 -29.85 3.14
CA ARG A 127 -7.96 -28.84 3.44
C ARG A 127 -7.35 -27.45 3.49
N VAL A 128 -8.03 -26.48 2.87
CA VAL A 128 -7.70 -25.06 2.97
C VAL A 128 -8.98 -24.25 3.18
N ASN A 129 -8.89 -23.23 4.02
CA ASN A 129 -9.92 -22.22 4.20
C ASN A 129 -9.38 -20.87 3.73
N CYS A 130 -10.20 -20.11 3.01
CA CYS A 130 -9.87 -18.75 2.59
C CYS A 130 -11.14 -17.90 2.45
N VAL A 131 -10.98 -16.60 2.24
CA VAL A 131 -12.03 -15.70 1.75
C VAL A 131 -11.66 -15.30 0.34
N LEU A 132 -12.54 -15.63 -0.61
CA LEU A 132 -12.43 -15.11 -1.97
C LEU A 132 -13.22 -13.81 -2.04
N ASP A 133 -12.58 -12.74 -2.48
CA ASP A 133 -13.21 -11.46 -2.77
C ASP A 133 -12.64 -10.91 -4.07
N THR A 134 -13.45 -10.97 -5.12
CA THR A 134 -13.11 -10.51 -6.47
C THR A 134 -13.72 -9.15 -6.79
N THR A 135 -14.34 -8.49 -5.82
CA THR A 135 -15.11 -7.27 -6.02
C THR A 135 -14.31 -6.05 -5.55
N PRO A 136 -13.95 -5.12 -6.46
CA PRO A 136 -13.28 -3.90 -6.06
C PRO A 136 -14.11 -3.01 -5.11
N PRO A 137 -13.44 -2.29 -4.19
CA PRO A 137 -14.08 -1.25 -3.40
C PRO A 137 -14.57 -0.08 -4.27
N ALA A 138 -15.51 0.69 -3.73
CA ALA A 138 -15.92 1.95 -4.33
C ALA A 138 -14.73 2.93 -4.43
N ALA A 139 -14.77 3.85 -5.40
CA ALA A 139 -13.77 4.90 -5.48
C ALA A 139 -13.83 5.84 -4.26
N LEU A 140 -12.69 6.43 -3.91
CA LEU A 140 -12.57 7.36 -2.79
C LEU A 140 -13.46 8.59 -2.96
N GLY A 141 -13.85 9.24 -1.86
CA GLY A 141 -14.31 10.63 -1.88
C GLY A 141 -13.16 11.55 -1.54
N VAL A 142 -12.92 12.58 -2.36
CA VAL A 142 -11.79 13.52 -2.17
C VAL A 142 -12.30 14.95 -2.02
N ALA A 143 -11.92 15.61 -0.92
CA ALA A 143 -12.20 17.02 -0.68
C ALA A 143 -10.89 17.78 -0.46
N GLY A 144 -10.62 18.79 -1.29
CA GLY A 144 -9.44 19.63 -1.19
C GLY A 144 -9.74 20.97 -0.53
N GLN A 145 -8.82 21.45 0.31
CA GLN A 145 -8.85 22.81 0.86
C GLN A 145 -7.44 23.35 1.08
N THR A 146 -7.24 24.65 0.93
CA THR A 146 -5.97 25.31 1.24
C THR A 146 -5.92 25.69 2.73
N GLU A 147 -4.90 25.22 3.43
CA GLU A 147 -4.60 25.53 4.83
C GLU A 147 -3.17 26.10 4.89
N GLY A 148 -3.03 27.43 5.02
CA GLY A 148 -1.71 28.08 4.92
C GLY A 148 -1.09 27.90 3.54
N PHE A 149 0.14 27.36 3.48
CA PHE A 149 0.82 27.02 2.23
C PHE A 149 0.53 25.60 1.73
N THR A 150 -0.30 24.83 2.45
CA THR A 150 -0.56 23.41 2.15
C THR A 150 -1.98 23.23 1.62
N ASN A 151 -2.12 22.60 0.46
CA ASN A 151 -3.39 22.04 0.00
C ASN A 151 -3.58 20.67 0.66
N SER A 152 -4.60 20.56 1.51
CA SER A 152 -4.96 19.33 2.20
C SER A 152 -6.07 18.60 1.44
N LEU A 153 -5.78 17.40 0.96
CA LEU A 153 -6.77 16.50 0.37
C LEU A 153 -7.25 15.52 1.44
N ARG A 154 -8.50 15.65 1.88
CA ARG A 154 -9.13 14.73 2.83
C ARG A 154 -9.85 13.62 2.07
N LEU A 155 -9.57 12.39 2.45
CA LEU A 155 -10.10 11.18 1.82
C LEU A 155 -11.22 10.58 2.67
N SER A 156 -12.23 10.06 2.01
CA SER A 156 -13.40 9.43 2.61
C SER A 156 -13.82 8.20 1.82
N GLY A 157 -14.67 7.35 2.41
CA GLY A 157 -15.09 6.10 1.77
C GLY A 157 -14.00 5.04 1.67
N ILE A 158 -12.92 5.17 2.46
CA ILE A 158 -11.91 4.12 2.60
C ILE A 158 -12.58 2.93 3.29
N GLU A 159 -12.56 1.76 2.64
CA GLU A 159 -13.12 0.53 3.19
C GLU A 159 -12.33 0.07 4.45
N PRO A 160 -12.97 -0.52 5.47
CA PRO A 160 -12.25 -1.03 6.63
C PRO A 160 -11.16 -2.04 6.25
N GLY A 161 -9.93 -1.79 6.69
CA GLY A 161 -8.77 -2.62 6.37
C GLY A 161 -8.13 -2.32 5.00
N ALA A 162 -8.76 -1.50 4.16
CA ALA A 162 -8.18 -1.07 2.90
C ALA A 162 -7.01 -0.10 3.11
N ARG A 163 -6.10 -0.06 2.13
CA ARG A 163 -5.09 0.99 2.00
C ARG A 163 -5.48 1.94 0.88
N TRP A 164 -5.16 3.22 1.01
CA TRP A 164 -5.22 4.14 -0.13
C TRP A 164 -3.84 4.42 -0.70
N GLU A 165 -3.80 4.71 -1.99
CA GLU A 165 -2.58 5.00 -2.74
C GLU A 165 -2.77 6.21 -3.63
N TYR A 166 -1.67 6.88 -3.95
CA TYR A 166 -1.63 7.98 -4.90
C TYR A 166 -0.60 7.74 -6.02
N SER A 167 -0.82 8.38 -7.17
CA SER A 167 0.08 8.33 -8.32
C SER A 167 0.31 9.73 -8.89
N LEU A 168 1.58 10.00 -9.25
CA LEU A 168 2.05 11.27 -9.82
C LEU A 168 2.45 11.14 -11.31
N ASP A 169 2.29 9.94 -11.90
CA ASP A 169 2.84 9.57 -13.20
C ASP A 169 1.80 8.94 -14.14
N GLU A 170 0.57 9.43 -14.06
CA GLU A 170 -0.58 8.95 -14.84
C GLU A 170 -0.86 7.45 -14.59
N GLN A 171 -0.93 7.08 -13.30
CA GLN A 171 -1.30 5.74 -12.81
C GLN A 171 -0.29 4.63 -13.11
N ARG A 172 0.95 4.96 -13.52
CA ARG A 172 1.99 3.96 -13.83
C ARG A 172 2.62 3.38 -12.57
N SER A 173 2.79 4.19 -11.53
CA SER A 173 3.25 3.77 -10.22
C SER A 173 2.39 4.37 -9.11
N TRP A 174 2.32 3.66 -7.98
CA TRP A 174 1.46 3.99 -6.85
C TRP A 174 2.26 3.97 -5.54
N ALA A 175 2.07 5.00 -4.73
CA ALA A 175 2.66 5.11 -3.41
C ALA A 175 1.56 5.03 -2.34
N PRO A 176 1.76 4.27 -1.26
CA PRO A 176 0.77 4.18 -0.19
C PRO A 176 0.72 5.47 0.62
N GLY A 177 -0.49 5.90 0.93
CA GLY A 177 -0.71 7.00 1.86
C GLY A 177 -0.90 6.54 3.31
N GLN A 178 -0.83 7.48 4.24
CA GLN A 178 -1.08 7.23 5.67
C GLN A 178 -2.37 7.92 6.13
N CYS A 179 -3.06 7.29 7.09
CA CYS A 179 -4.34 7.77 7.61
C CYS A 179 -5.34 8.06 6.48
N SER A 180 -5.97 9.24 6.43
CA SER A 180 -7.02 9.55 5.46
C SER A 180 -6.86 10.95 4.84
N ALA A 181 -5.61 11.42 4.71
CA ALA A 181 -5.35 12.72 4.11
C ALA A 181 -3.94 12.84 3.51
N LEU A 182 -3.81 13.74 2.54
CA LEU A 182 -2.56 14.08 1.88
C LEU A 182 -2.35 15.60 1.90
N GLY A 183 -1.23 16.05 2.45
CA GLY A 183 -0.80 17.45 2.36
C GLY A 183 0.04 17.69 1.11
N ILE A 184 -0.20 18.78 0.40
CA ILE A 184 0.51 19.10 -0.84
C ILE A 184 0.96 20.56 -0.78
N LEU A 185 2.26 20.79 -0.86
CA LEU A 185 2.85 22.12 -0.97
C LEU A 185 3.66 22.20 -2.24
N GLY A 186 3.42 23.23 -3.03
CA GLY A 186 4.11 23.41 -4.30
C GLY A 186 3.27 24.03 -5.40
N ASN A 187 3.90 24.19 -6.56
CA ASN A 187 3.27 24.75 -7.76
C ASN A 187 3.53 23.97 -9.07
N ASN A 188 4.40 22.95 -9.04
CA ASN A 188 4.70 22.16 -10.25
C ASN A 188 3.62 21.14 -10.64
N LEU A 189 3.19 20.26 -9.72
CA LEU A 189 2.20 19.23 -9.99
C LEU A 189 0.85 19.84 -10.37
N SER A 190 0.22 19.28 -11.40
CA SER A 190 -1.11 19.71 -11.87
C SER A 190 -2.22 18.75 -11.50
N ARG A 191 -1.90 17.47 -11.34
CA ARG A 191 -2.87 16.41 -11.08
C ARG A 191 -2.23 15.37 -10.17
N ILE A 192 -3.07 14.76 -9.35
CA ILE A 192 -2.76 13.54 -8.62
C ILE A 192 -3.86 12.51 -8.85
N TRP A 193 -3.48 11.24 -9.00
CA TRP A 193 -4.42 10.14 -9.08
C TRP A 193 -4.52 9.46 -7.72
N LEU A 194 -5.72 9.08 -7.31
CA LEU A 194 -6.01 8.47 -6.00
C LEU A 194 -6.85 7.20 -6.20
N ARG A 195 -6.54 6.15 -5.45
CA ARG A 195 -7.33 4.91 -5.39
C ARG A 195 -7.21 4.26 -4.02
N GLN A 196 -8.02 3.23 -3.77
CA GLN A 196 -7.82 2.32 -2.64
C GLN A 196 -7.71 0.86 -3.09
N LEU A 197 -7.05 0.04 -2.28
CA LEU A 197 -7.05 -1.41 -2.39
C LEU A 197 -7.63 -2.01 -1.13
N ASP A 198 -8.60 -2.92 -1.29
CA ASP A 198 -9.17 -3.69 -0.20
C ASP A 198 -8.18 -4.74 0.35
N LEU A 199 -8.64 -5.53 1.32
CA LEU A 199 -7.86 -6.60 1.94
C LEU A 199 -7.45 -7.70 0.95
N ALA A 200 -8.28 -8.01 -0.04
CA ALA A 200 -8.02 -9.01 -1.08
C ALA A 200 -7.12 -8.52 -2.22
N GLY A 201 -6.77 -7.23 -2.21
CA GLY A 201 -5.92 -6.58 -3.20
C GLY A 201 -6.67 -6.08 -4.43
N ASN A 202 -8.01 -6.01 -4.42
CA ASN A 202 -8.75 -5.39 -5.51
C ASN A 202 -8.62 -3.87 -5.41
N ALA A 203 -8.29 -3.23 -6.53
CA ALA A 203 -8.17 -1.78 -6.61
C ALA A 203 -9.49 -1.13 -7.04
N SER A 204 -9.92 -0.09 -6.32
CA SER A 204 -11.02 0.78 -6.76
C SER A 204 -10.72 1.42 -8.10
N GLY A 205 -11.76 1.96 -8.75
CA GLY A 205 -11.55 2.93 -9.83
C GLY A 205 -10.69 4.10 -9.36
N ALA A 206 -9.68 4.48 -10.14
CA ALA A 206 -8.82 5.61 -9.84
C ALA A 206 -9.53 6.94 -10.14
N GLN A 207 -9.32 7.94 -9.28
CA GLN A 207 -9.84 9.28 -9.45
C GLN A 207 -8.70 10.28 -9.66
N ALA A 208 -8.82 11.11 -10.70
CA ALA A 208 -7.95 12.25 -10.88
C ALA A 208 -8.46 13.42 -10.03
N PHE A 209 -7.55 14.05 -9.30
CA PHE A 209 -7.80 15.30 -8.60
C PHE A 209 -6.96 16.42 -9.24
N ASP A 210 -7.61 17.51 -9.65
CA ASP A 210 -6.97 18.66 -10.28
C ASP A 210 -6.43 19.63 -9.21
N LEU A 211 -5.11 19.74 -9.12
CA LEU A 211 -4.42 20.63 -8.19
C LEU A 211 -4.42 22.08 -8.65
N LYS A 212 -4.83 22.34 -9.90
CA LYS A 212 -5.00 23.69 -10.46
C LYS A 212 -6.44 24.19 -10.38
N SER A 213 -7.32 23.46 -9.67
CA SER A 213 -8.69 23.91 -9.41
C SER A 213 -8.70 25.34 -8.83
N PRO A 214 -9.61 26.23 -9.27
CA PRO A 214 -9.73 27.59 -8.73
C PRO A 214 -10.00 27.68 -7.23
N THR A 215 -10.41 26.58 -6.60
CA THR A 215 -10.68 26.50 -5.15
C THR A 215 -9.42 26.16 -4.33
N LEU A 216 -8.29 25.89 -4.98
CA LEU A 216 -7.00 25.65 -4.34
C LEU A 216 -6.00 26.71 -4.76
N VAL A 217 -5.00 26.93 -3.91
CA VAL A 217 -3.91 27.86 -4.16
C VAL A 217 -2.60 27.09 -4.23
N ALA A 218 -1.97 27.11 -5.39
CA ALA A 218 -0.60 26.64 -5.55
C ALA A 218 0.36 27.65 -4.90
N HIS A 219 1.36 27.16 -4.17
CA HIS A 219 2.33 27.99 -3.47
C HIS A 219 3.74 27.52 -3.84
N GLU A 220 4.55 28.44 -4.38
CA GLU A 220 5.99 28.21 -4.50
C GLU A 220 6.60 28.09 -3.10
N ALA A 221 7.57 27.18 -2.94
CA ALA A 221 8.31 27.08 -1.70
C ALA A 221 9.16 28.34 -1.50
N SER A 222 9.51 28.63 -0.24
CA SER A 222 10.26 29.84 0.05
C SER A 222 11.71 29.69 -0.42
N GLY A 223 12.20 30.70 -1.13
CA GLY A 223 13.62 30.90 -1.46
C GLY A 223 14.51 31.30 -0.27
N ASN A 224 13.89 31.63 0.88
CA ASN A 224 14.60 32.20 2.03
C ASN A 224 14.83 31.15 3.12
N PRO A 225 16.09 30.77 3.43
CA PRO A 225 16.40 29.77 4.46
C PRO A 225 15.92 30.16 5.86
N LEU A 226 15.79 31.46 6.14
CA LEU A 226 15.34 31.98 7.44
C LEU A 226 13.82 32.16 7.53
N GLN A 227 13.10 31.94 6.43
CA GLN A 227 11.64 32.02 6.35
C GLN A 227 11.09 30.90 5.46
N PRO A 228 11.32 29.61 5.81
CA PRO A 228 10.84 28.48 5.01
C PRO A 228 9.31 28.45 4.93
N SER A 229 8.77 27.87 3.85
CA SER A 229 7.33 27.62 3.75
C SER A 229 6.94 26.53 4.75
N VAL A 230 5.87 26.76 5.50
CA VAL A 230 5.46 25.88 6.60
C VAL A 230 4.37 24.91 6.14
N LEU A 231 4.60 23.61 6.31
CA LEU A 231 3.57 22.59 6.13
C LEU A 231 2.55 22.63 7.28
N THR A 232 1.28 22.51 6.93
CA THR A 232 0.20 22.43 7.92
C THR A 232 0.29 21.14 8.72
N THR A 233 0.14 21.23 10.03
CA THR A 233 0.23 20.09 10.95
C THR A 233 -1.02 19.21 10.92
N GLY A 234 -0.91 17.97 11.41
CA GLY A 234 -2.04 17.07 11.61
C GLY A 234 -2.28 16.07 10.48
N LEU A 235 -1.38 16.02 9.50
CA LEU A 235 -1.38 15.02 8.43
C LEU A 235 -0.17 14.09 8.59
N GLN A 236 -0.21 12.93 7.95
CA GLN A 236 0.84 11.91 8.05
C GLN A 236 1.61 11.71 6.74
N THR A 237 1.04 12.12 5.60
CA THR A 237 1.72 12.10 4.31
C THR A 237 1.69 13.49 3.70
N TYR A 238 2.84 13.95 3.24
CA TYR A 238 3.00 15.22 2.55
C TYR A 238 3.75 15.02 1.23
N LEU A 239 3.38 15.80 0.21
CA LEU A 239 4.14 16.01 -1.00
C LEU A 239 4.61 17.45 -1.04
N ILE A 240 5.92 17.63 -1.15
CA ILE A 240 6.57 18.91 -1.43
C ILE A 240 7.02 18.87 -2.87
N HIS A 241 6.55 19.78 -3.71
CA HIS A 241 6.86 19.76 -5.14
C HIS A 241 7.11 21.16 -5.67
N GLY A 242 7.93 21.27 -6.72
CA GLY A 242 8.31 22.58 -7.23
C GLY A 242 9.21 22.46 -8.43
N VAL A 243 9.79 23.59 -8.81
CA VAL A 243 10.80 23.68 -9.86
C VAL A 243 11.99 24.43 -9.29
N VAL A 244 13.12 23.74 -9.11
CA VAL A 244 14.36 24.38 -8.65
C VAL A 244 15.32 24.58 -9.82
N VAL A 245 16.06 25.68 -9.78
CA VAL A 245 17.14 26.02 -10.73
C VAL A 245 18.24 26.75 -9.96
N ARG A 246 19.43 26.91 -10.53
CA ARG A 246 20.50 27.72 -9.90
C ARG A 246 19.97 29.10 -9.46
N GLY A 247 20.04 29.36 -8.16
CA GLY A 247 19.60 30.61 -7.55
C GLY A 247 18.16 30.61 -7.03
N ASP A 248 17.42 29.52 -7.24
CA ASP A 248 16.05 29.31 -6.79
C ASP A 248 15.98 27.98 -6.03
N ALA A 249 16.24 28.07 -4.73
CA ALA A 249 16.30 26.93 -3.83
C ALA A 249 15.06 26.91 -2.95
N ASP A 250 14.54 25.72 -2.67
CA ASP A 250 13.31 25.58 -1.91
C ASP A 250 13.61 25.21 -0.46
N TYR A 251 13.01 25.98 0.45
CA TYR A 251 13.05 25.72 1.88
C TYR A 251 11.64 25.47 2.43
N VAL A 252 11.45 24.28 3.00
CA VAL A 252 10.16 23.84 3.55
C VAL A 252 10.36 23.28 4.94
N THR A 253 9.55 23.72 5.89
CA THR A 253 9.63 23.28 7.28
C THR A 253 8.33 22.62 7.73
N TRP A 254 8.44 21.64 8.62
CA TRP A 254 7.31 21.02 9.30
C TRP A 254 7.65 20.74 10.75
N ASN A 255 6.61 20.65 11.57
CA ASN A 255 6.75 20.28 12.98
C ASN A 255 6.27 18.84 13.18
N ILE A 256 7.13 17.99 13.71
CA ILE A 256 6.84 16.61 14.10
C ILE A 256 6.12 16.66 15.45
N PRO A 257 4.84 16.24 15.54
CA PRO A 257 4.09 16.29 16.79
C PRO A 257 4.69 15.39 17.87
N LYS A 258 4.38 15.68 19.13
CA LYS A 258 4.71 14.81 20.26
C LYS A 258 4.15 13.40 20.04
N GLY A 259 4.98 12.39 20.30
CA GLY A 259 4.61 10.98 20.09
C GLY A 259 4.64 10.54 18.61
N GLN A 260 5.16 11.37 17.70
CA GLN A 260 5.42 11.01 16.31
C GLN A 260 6.91 11.11 15.96
N LYS A 261 7.25 10.53 14.82
CA LYS A 261 8.55 10.62 14.15
C LYS A 261 8.38 10.84 12.66
N VAL A 262 9.40 11.36 11.99
CA VAL A 262 9.51 11.25 10.53
C VAL A 262 9.94 9.83 10.18
N LEU A 263 9.08 9.12 9.45
CA LEU A 263 9.34 7.76 8.99
C LEU A 263 10.21 7.76 7.73
N SER A 264 9.89 8.63 6.77
CA SER A 264 10.66 8.74 5.55
C SER A 264 10.60 10.11 4.90
N VAL A 265 11.68 10.43 4.18
CA VAL A 265 11.74 11.51 3.20
C VAL A 265 12.30 10.90 1.91
N LYS A 266 11.54 10.97 0.82
CA LYS A 266 11.85 10.27 -0.44
C LYS A 266 11.63 11.18 -1.63
N LEU A 267 12.54 11.16 -2.60
CA LEU A 267 12.27 11.70 -3.92
C LEU A 267 11.28 10.77 -4.63
N VAL A 268 10.15 11.29 -5.10
CA VAL A 268 9.09 10.50 -5.76
C VAL A 268 8.79 10.96 -7.19
N GLN A 269 9.27 12.15 -7.58
CA GLN A 269 9.29 12.59 -8.97
C GLN A 269 10.55 13.44 -9.20
N TYR A 270 11.18 13.27 -10.36
CA TYR A 270 12.31 14.06 -10.78
C TYR A 270 12.34 14.15 -12.32
N VAL A 271 12.23 15.36 -12.86
CA VAL A 271 12.28 15.62 -14.31
C VAL A 271 13.26 16.76 -14.55
N SER A 272 14.43 16.42 -15.09
CA SER A 272 15.50 17.36 -15.40
C SER A 272 16.48 16.76 -16.41
N GLU A 273 17.21 17.61 -17.12
CA GLU A 273 18.43 17.21 -17.85
C GLU A 273 19.62 17.04 -16.90
N ASP A 274 19.65 17.78 -15.78
CA ASP A 274 20.66 17.62 -14.75
C ASP A 274 20.40 16.32 -13.97
N ALA A 275 21.42 15.45 -13.89
CA ALA A 275 21.27 14.12 -13.33
C ALA A 275 21.00 14.09 -11.82
N ILE A 276 21.36 15.14 -11.09
CA ILE A 276 21.23 15.21 -9.62
C ILE A 276 20.91 16.64 -9.16
N ALA A 277 20.19 16.73 -8.05
CA ALA A 277 19.98 17.95 -7.25
C ALA A 277 20.54 17.74 -5.84
N PHE A 278 20.86 18.83 -5.15
CA PHE A 278 21.30 18.79 -3.75
C PHE A 278 20.10 18.82 -2.81
N TYR A 279 20.22 18.11 -1.70
CA TYR A 279 19.28 18.20 -0.58
C TYR A 279 20.01 18.24 0.77
N ALA A 280 19.36 18.84 1.76
CA ALA A 280 19.73 18.70 3.16
C ALA A 280 18.51 18.81 4.08
N LEU A 281 18.58 18.13 5.22
CA LEU A 281 17.63 18.25 6.31
C LEU A 281 18.33 18.79 7.55
N GLN A 282 17.68 19.73 8.23
CA GLN A 282 18.15 20.27 9.51
C GLN A 282 17.04 20.15 10.56
N ARG A 283 17.38 19.68 11.77
CA ARG A 283 16.47 19.72 12.93
C ARG A 283 16.38 21.12 13.52
N ASN A 284 15.74 22.02 12.79
CA ASN A 284 15.48 23.38 13.22
C ASN A 284 14.25 23.93 12.47
N LYS A 285 13.66 25.03 12.95
CA LYS A 285 12.51 25.71 12.32
C LYS A 285 12.88 26.47 11.05
N VAL A 286 14.16 26.76 10.88
CA VAL A 286 14.76 27.46 9.74
C VAL A 286 15.98 26.68 9.29
N PHE A 287 16.45 26.94 8.08
CA PHE A 287 17.68 26.36 7.56
C PHE A 287 18.87 27.31 7.76
N ASP A 288 19.34 27.45 9.00
CA ASP A 288 20.44 28.34 9.35
C ASP A 288 21.81 27.64 9.42
N ALA A 289 21.88 26.36 9.06
CA ALA A 289 23.14 25.63 8.91
C ALA A 289 24.04 26.20 7.80
N GLY A 290 23.44 26.82 6.76
CA GLY A 290 24.18 27.26 5.58
C GLY A 290 24.91 26.08 4.94
N ILE A 291 26.23 26.18 4.80
CA ILE A 291 27.09 25.09 4.28
C ILE A 291 27.73 24.24 5.39
N ASP A 292 27.45 24.51 6.66
CA ASP A 292 27.99 23.74 7.78
C ASP A 292 27.25 22.41 7.92
N VAL A 293 27.81 21.38 7.30
CA VAL A 293 27.27 20.03 7.29
C VAL A 293 27.19 19.38 8.68
N SER A 294 27.95 19.85 9.68
CA SER A 294 27.89 19.32 11.05
C SER A 294 26.56 19.68 11.74
N ARG A 295 25.85 20.68 11.22
CA ARG A 295 24.53 21.12 11.69
C ARG A 295 23.39 20.53 10.88
N MET A 296 23.68 19.77 9.82
CA MET A 296 22.69 19.07 9.00
C MET A 296 22.47 17.66 9.56
N LEU A 297 21.21 17.23 9.65
CA LEU A 297 20.85 15.89 10.04
C LEU A 297 21.27 14.86 8.98
N VAL A 298 21.02 15.19 7.72
CA VAL A 298 21.44 14.43 6.55
C VAL A 298 21.52 15.37 5.35
N TYR A 299 22.41 15.10 4.42
CA TYR A 299 22.58 15.87 3.20
C TYR A 299 23.18 15.00 2.10
N GLY A 300 23.06 15.45 0.85
CA GLY A 300 23.69 14.78 -0.28
C GLY A 300 23.06 15.19 -1.59
N HIS A 301 23.19 14.29 -2.56
CA HIS A 301 22.57 14.44 -3.87
C HIS A 301 21.51 13.37 -4.09
N MET A 302 20.49 13.72 -4.88
CA MET A 302 19.46 12.80 -5.34
C MET A 302 19.06 13.11 -6.77
N GLY A 303 18.71 12.08 -7.53
CA GLY A 303 18.23 12.20 -8.90
C GLY A 303 17.37 11.01 -9.32
N PRO A 304 17.22 10.72 -10.63
CA PRO A 304 16.37 9.64 -11.12
C PRO A 304 16.69 8.26 -10.53
N SER A 305 17.99 7.96 -10.29
CA SER A 305 18.42 6.69 -9.67
C SER A 305 18.05 6.55 -8.19
N ASP A 306 17.67 7.65 -7.53
CA ASP A 306 17.32 7.69 -6.11
C ASP A 306 15.81 7.76 -5.88
N LEU A 307 14.98 7.61 -6.91
CA LEU A 307 13.52 7.56 -6.76
C LEU A 307 13.11 6.46 -5.77
N GLY A 308 12.33 6.85 -4.77
CA GLY A 308 11.89 5.99 -3.67
C GLY A 308 12.93 5.76 -2.56
N ARG A 309 14.18 6.21 -2.71
CA ARG A 309 15.21 6.08 -1.66
C ARG A 309 14.84 6.93 -0.45
N ASN A 310 14.73 6.30 0.72
CA ASN A 310 14.54 7.02 1.97
C ASN A 310 15.87 7.63 2.44
N VAL A 311 15.99 8.96 2.40
CA VAL A 311 17.23 9.66 2.82
C VAL A 311 17.48 9.56 4.32
N LEU A 312 16.49 9.13 5.10
CA LEU A 312 16.60 8.94 6.54
C LEU A 312 17.03 7.52 6.95
N ALA A 313 17.26 6.60 6.00
CA ALA A 313 17.50 5.18 6.29
C ALA A 313 18.65 4.92 7.27
N ASN A 314 19.68 5.78 7.27
CA ASN A 314 20.85 5.66 8.13
C ASN A 314 20.88 6.67 9.28
N VAL A 315 19.81 7.46 9.46
CA VAL A 315 19.72 8.43 10.57
C VAL A 315 19.26 7.71 11.83
N PRO A 316 19.94 7.89 12.99
CA PRO A 316 19.51 7.31 14.25
C PRO A 316 18.06 7.66 14.58
N LYS A 317 17.24 6.64 14.93
CA LYS A 317 15.81 6.84 15.25
C LYS A 317 15.57 7.89 16.34
N SER A 318 16.48 8.03 17.30
CA SER A 318 16.42 9.04 18.37
C SER A 318 16.45 10.49 17.85
N GLN A 319 16.92 10.71 16.63
CA GLN A 319 16.97 12.02 15.98
C GLN A 319 15.75 12.30 15.10
N LEU A 320 14.83 11.35 14.92
CA LEU A 320 13.69 11.48 14.01
C LEU A 320 12.37 11.85 14.71
N GLY A 321 12.37 11.96 16.04
CA GLY A 321 11.20 12.28 16.85
C GLY A 321 10.84 13.76 16.88
N GLU A 322 9.94 14.11 17.81
CA GLU A 322 9.36 15.45 18.05
C GLU A 322 10.29 16.65 17.75
N GLY A 323 9.69 17.70 17.17
CA GLY A 323 10.34 18.98 16.90
C GLY A 323 10.31 19.38 15.44
N ALA A 324 10.91 20.52 15.13
CA ALA A 324 10.94 21.05 13.77
C ALA A 324 12.00 20.35 12.91
N MET A 325 11.67 20.20 11.63
CA MET A 325 12.56 19.75 10.58
C MET A 325 12.42 20.69 9.39
N THR A 326 13.53 21.12 8.81
CA THR A 326 13.54 21.97 7.61
C THR A 326 14.34 21.28 6.51
N LEU A 327 13.72 21.17 5.34
CA LEU A 327 14.31 20.72 4.07
C LEU A 327 14.87 21.92 3.32
N TRP A 328 16.06 21.73 2.76
CA TRP A 328 16.63 22.50 1.67
C TRP A 328 16.71 21.59 0.45
N PHE A 329 16.14 22.01 -0.67
CA PHE A 329 16.29 21.35 -1.96
C PHE A 329 16.72 22.36 -3.02
N GLN A 330 17.70 22.02 -3.86
CA GLN A 330 18.16 22.95 -4.90
C GLN A 330 18.82 22.23 -6.08
N GLN A 331 18.71 22.86 -7.25
CA GLN A 331 19.55 22.55 -8.40
C GLN A 331 20.70 23.56 -8.49
N THR A 332 21.88 23.08 -8.87
CA THR A 332 23.04 23.95 -9.13
C THR A 332 23.28 24.17 -10.61
N GLY A 333 22.71 23.34 -11.49
CA GLY A 333 22.71 23.57 -12.93
C GLY A 333 21.78 24.72 -13.37
N PRO A 334 21.97 25.24 -14.60
CA PRO A 334 21.18 26.35 -15.14
C PRO A 334 19.79 25.93 -15.64
N LEU A 335 19.48 24.62 -15.64
CA LEU A 335 18.23 24.09 -16.17
C LEU A 335 17.22 23.81 -15.06
N PRO A 336 15.93 24.05 -15.30
CA PRO A 336 14.89 23.81 -14.31
C PRO A 336 14.76 22.31 -14.03
N THR A 337 14.69 21.97 -12.75
CA THR A 337 14.45 20.62 -12.24
C THR A 337 13.10 20.58 -11.57
N GLN A 338 12.15 19.88 -12.18
CA GLN A 338 10.86 19.59 -11.55
C GLN A 338 11.04 18.43 -10.57
N TYR A 339 10.49 18.56 -9.37
CA TYR A 339 10.59 17.52 -8.37
C TYR A 339 9.30 17.35 -7.57
N ALA A 340 9.19 16.18 -6.94
CA ALA A 340 8.31 15.97 -5.80
C ALA A 340 9.03 15.10 -4.75
N ILE A 341 8.95 15.50 -3.49
CA ILE A 341 9.48 14.81 -2.32
C ILE A 341 8.31 14.44 -1.41
N GLU A 342 8.22 13.15 -1.08
CA GLU A 342 7.30 12.63 -0.08
C GLU A 342 7.93 12.74 1.31
N VAL A 343 7.16 13.26 2.27
CA VAL A 343 7.47 13.21 3.70
C VAL A 343 6.37 12.40 4.39
N VAL A 344 6.76 11.35 5.12
CA VAL A 344 5.83 10.50 5.88
C VAL A 344 6.14 10.60 7.37
N LEU A 345 5.13 10.88 8.17
CA LEU A 345 5.15 10.81 9.63
C LEU A 345 4.47 9.52 10.10
N ALA A 346 4.90 9.01 11.24
CA ALA A 346 4.29 7.86 11.89
C ALA A 346 4.33 8.03 13.41
N PRO A 347 3.50 7.27 14.17
CA PRO A 347 3.67 7.14 15.61
C PRO A 347 5.13 6.76 15.96
N ALA A 348 5.65 7.32 17.05
CA ALA A 348 6.93 6.92 17.60
C ALA A 348 6.87 5.47 18.12
N ASP A 349 7.99 4.76 18.02
CA ASP A 349 8.14 3.41 18.60
C ASP A 349 8.25 3.51 20.14
#